data_AF-A0A7X3LSI5-F1
#
_entry.id   AF-A0A7X3LSI5-F1
#
_cell.length_a   1.000
_cell.length_b   1.000
_cell.length_c   1.000
_cell.angle_alpha   90.00
_cell.angle_beta   90.00
_cell.angle_gamma   90.00
#
_symmetry.space_group_name_H-M   'P 1'
#
loop_
_entity.id
_entity.type
_entity.pdbx_description
1 polymer ?
#
loop_
_entity_poly.entity_id
_entity_poly.type
_entity_poly.pdbx_seq_one_letter_code
_entity_poly.pdbx_strand_id
1 'polypeptide(L)'
;MNFWRSLPKSTRRLLIIIGLPILLVSSCKAIFIPTTEKRYRLEISVEIDGKNYTGGAVQQLTATGAAEIFRGLSQTSAHYEFYGEAAAIDLGEHGTLYALMRYPPPADKPTAFHLAKRYYSAFVPTVCGLRVGRFGYAVFIWRIRMLWNDCEVPIDELPMLVRFANEPELDSVEQVDPKNLAATYGPSAKFLGAKISFTREPLSTEIEKRLPWMEAQKNTIFVLKYDPKKPQLKDIVNRTYFIR
;
A
#
# COMPACT_ATOMS: atom_id res chain seq x y z
N MET A 1 -5.39 36.91 32.05
CA MET A 1 -6.81 37.14 32.39
C MET A 1 -7.60 35.89 32.02
N ASN A 2 -8.07 35.09 32.98
CA ASN A 2 -8.66 33.77 32.72
C ASN A 2 -10.09 33.90 32.17
N PHE A 3 -10.21 33.84 30.84
CA PHE A 3 -11.46 33.87 30.07
C PHE A 3 -12.53 32.89 30.61
N TRP A 4 -12.11 31.77 31.18
CA TRP A 4 -13.03 30.80 31.79
C TRP A 4 -13.80 31.34 33.01
N ARG A 5 -13.20 32.29 33.74
CA ARG A 5 -13.79 32.87 34.96
C ARG A 5 -14.71 34.08 34.69
N SER A 6 -14.76 34.62 33.48
CA SER A 6 -15.67 35.71 33.12
C SER A 6 -17.04 35.23 32.60
N LEU A 7 -17.19 33.94 32.28
CA LEU A 7 -18.45 33.40 31.77
C LEU A 7 -19.50 33.19 32.87
N PRO A 8 -20.80 33.43 32.61
CA PRO A 8 -21.89 33.11 33.54
C PRO A 8 -21.92 31.63 33.94
N LYS A 9 -22.34 31.32 35.18
CA LYS A 9 -22.40 29.94 35.70
C LYS A 9 -23.26 29.01 34.83
N SER A 10 -24.34 29.52 34.24
CA SER A 10 -25.21 28.78 33.31
C SER A 10 -24.49 28.41 32.02
N THR A 11 -23.71 29.33 31.43
CA THR A 11 -22.95 29.11 30.20
C THR A 11 -21.81 28.10 30.40
N ARG A 12 -21.14 28.10 31.55
CA ARG A 12 -20.13 27.08 31.88
C ARG A 12 -20.74 25.69 32.03
N ARG A 13 -21.90 25.58 32.68
CA ARG A 13 -22.64 24.32 32.80
C ARG A 13 -23.07 23.81 31.43
N LEU A 14 -23.56 24.68 30.55
CA LEU A 14 -23.93 24.32 29.18
C LEU A 14 -22.73 23.83 28.36
N LEU A 15 -21.58 24.51 28.43
CA LEU A 15 -20.36 24.10 27.74
C LEU A 15 -19.79 22.76 28.25
N ILE A 16 -19.94 22.45 29.53
CA ILE A 16 -19.58 21.13 30.07
C ILE A 16 -20.58 20.07 29.58
N ILE A 17 -21.89 20.36 29.63
CA ILE A 17 -22.94 19.43 29.20
C ILE A 17 -22.87 19.14 27.70
N ILE A 18 -22.39 20.08 26.88
CA ILE A 18 -22.22 19.89 25.43
C ILE A 18 -20.82 19.36 25.09
N GLY A 19 -19.77 19.82 25.78
CA GLY A 19 -18.39 19.40 25.51
C GLY A 19 -18.07 17.96 25.94
N LEU A 20 -18.65 17.50 27.05
CA LEU A 20 -18.46 16.14 27.57
C LEU A 20 -18.99 15.04 26.63
N PRO A 21 -20.22 15.13 26.06
CA PRO A 21 -20.69 14.15 25.09
C PRO A 21 -19.91 14.19 23.77
N ILE A 22 -19.39 15.34 23.32
CA ILE A 22 -18.55 15.40 22.11
C ILE A 22 -17.22 14.64 22.32
N LEU A 23 -16.59 14.79 23.48
CA LEU A 23 -15.38 14.03 23.85
C LEU A 23 -15.67 12.54 24.04
N LEU A 24 -16.82 12.18 24.63
CA LEU A 24 -17.26 10.79 24.78
C LEU A 24 -17.58 10.14 23.42
N VAL A 25 -18.23 10.84 22.49
CA VAL A 25 -18.56 10.32 21.16
C VAL A 25 -17.29 10.11 20.30
N SER A 26 -16.31 11.02 20.39
CA SER A 26 -15.02 10.86 19.71
C SER A 26 -14.23 9.66 20.26
N SER A 27 -14.23 9.50 21.60
CA SER A 27 -13.61 8.35 22.27
C SER A 27 -14.35 7.02 22.00
N CYS A 28 -15.67 7.05 21.82
CA CYS A 28 -16.47 5.88 21.46
C CYS A 28 -16.09 5.31 20.09
N LYS A 29 -15.72 6.13 19.10
CA LYS A 29 -15.34 5.61 17.77
C LYS A 29 -14.15 4.65 17.83
N ALA A 30 -13.13 4.97 18.63
CA ALA A 30 -11.95 4.10 18.82
C ALA A 30 -12.26 2.83 19.63
N ILE A 31 -13.33 2.84 20.44
CA ILE A 31 -13.76 1.67 21.23
C ILE A 31 -14.59 0.71 20.38
N PHE A 32 -15.40 1.21 19.44
CA PHE A 32 -16.33 0.37 18.66
C PHE A 32 -15.83 -0.04 17.28
N ILE A 33 -14.83 0.66 16.72
CA ILE A 33 -14.27 0.36 15.40
C ILE A 33 -12.83 -0.14 15.58
N PRO A 34 -12.55 -1.44 15.38
CA PRO A 34 -11.21 -1.97 15.57
C PRO A 34 -10.27 -1.46 14.47
N THR A 35 -9.21 -0.79 14.86
CA THR A 35 -8.18 -0.26 13.95
C THR A 35 -6.80 -0.73 14.38
N THR A 36 -5.93 -1.05 13.41
CA THR A 36 -4.51 -1.32 13.66
C THR A 36 -3.65 -0.73 12.56
N GLU A 37 -2.42 -0.35 12.93
CA GLU A 37 -1.38 0.06 12.00
C GLU A 37 -0.21 -0.91 12.08
N LYS A 38 0.37 -1.25 10.92
CA LYS A 38 1.51 -2.14 10.79
C LYS A 38 2.48 -1.60 9.76
N ARG A 39 3.70 -1.32 10.20
CA ARG A 39 4.83 -1.07 9.31
C ARG A 39 5.52 -2.37 8.98
N TYR A 40 5.89 -2.50 7.72
CA TYR A 40 6.59 -3.66 7.21
C TYR A 40 7.55 -3.25 6.11
N ARG A 41 8.64 -3.99 5.98
CA ARG A 41 9.57 -3.93 4.87
C ARG A 41 9.18 -5.00 3.86
N LEU A 42 8.87 -4.58 2.63
CA LEU A 42 8.82 -5.50 1.48
C LEU A 42 10.23 -5.58 0.90
N GLU A 43 10.82 -6.77 0.93
CA GLU A 43 12.14 -7.06 0.38
C GLU A 43 11.99 -8.02 -0.80
N ILE A 44 12.71 -7.75 -1.89
CA ILE A 44 12.74 -8.58 -3.10
C ILE A 44 14.19 -8.84 -3.47
N SER A 45 14.49 -10.09 -3.80
CA SER A 45 15.81 -10.54 -4.20
C SER A 45 15.79 -11.16 -5.59
N VAL A 46 16.75 -10.77 -6.42
CA VAL A 46 16.96 -11.30 -7.76
C VAL A 46 18.44 -11.62 -7.97
N GLU A 47 18.75 -12.56 -8.85
CA GLU A 47 20.09 -12.88 -9.33
C GLU A 47 20.20 -12.41 -10.78
N ILE A 48 21.28 -11.72 -11.14
CA ILE A 48 21.64 -11.41 -12.52
C ILE A 48 23.14 -11.65 -12.65
N ASP A 49 23.56 -12.41 -13.67
CA ASP A 49 24.97 -12.76 -13.93
C ASP A 49 25.69 -13.37 -12.71
N GLY A 50 24.96 -14.16 -11.91
CA GLY A 50 25.49 -14.82 -10.70
C GLY A 50 25.65 -13.89 -9.50
N LYS A 51 25.25 -12.62 -9.61
CA LYS A 51 25.25 -11.66 -8.50
C LYS A 51 23.83 -11.46 -7.96
N ASN A 52 23.71 -11.51 -6.63
CA ASN A 52 22.46 -11.29 -5.93
C ASN A 52 22.25 -9.80 -5.67
N TYR A 53 21.07 -9.32 -6.00
CA TYR A 53 20.59 -7.97 -5.75
C TYR A 53 19.35 -8.04 -4.87
N THR A 54 19.37 -7.30 -3.77
CA THR A 54 18.27 -7.24 -2.81
C THR A 54 17.93 -5.79 -2.55
N GLY A 55 16.64 -5.47 -2.62
CA GLY A 55 16.15 -4.13 -2.32
C GLY A 55 14.73 -4.18 -1.80
N GLY A 56 14.22 -3.03 -1.39
CA GLY A 56 12.95 -2.99 -0.67
C GLY A 56 12.52 -1.59 -0.26
N ALA A 57 11.35 -1.51 0.35
CA ALA A 57 10.85 -0.29 0.97
C ALA A 57 10.06 -0.61 2.25
N VAL A 58 10.06 0.32 3.20
CA VAL A 58 9.20 0.28 4.37
C VAL A 58 7.88 0.97 4.03
N GLN A 59 6.79 0.21 4.14
CA GLN A 59 5.41 0.63 3.91
C GLN A 59 4.60 0.48 5.20
N GLN A 60 3.43 1.12 5.26
CA GLN A 60 2.48 0.98 6.36
C GLN A 60 1.13 0.52 5.84
N LEU A 61 0.57 -0.49 6.49
CA LEU A 61 -0.82 -0.87 6.41
C LEU A 61 -1.58 -0.26 7.60
N THR A 62 -2.66 0.46 7.32
CA THR A 62 -3.72 0.77 8.29
C THR A 62 -4.93 -0.09 7.95
N ALA A 63 -5.38 -0.92 8.89
CA ALA A 63 -6.54 -1.78 8.72
C ALA A 63 -7.63 -1.40 9.74
N THR A 64 -8.82 -1.12 9.24
CA THR A 64 -9.99 -0.68 10.02
C THR A 64 -11.14 -1.65 9.76
N GLY A 65 -11.65 -2.30 10.80
CA GLY A 65 -12.79 -3.19 10.71
C GLY A 65 -14.12 -2.44 10.72
N ALA A 66 -15.22 -3.17 10.53
CA ALA A 66 -16.56 -2.63 10.72
C ALA A 66 -16.88 -2.47 12.22
N ALA A 67 -17.74 -1.50 12.57
CA ALA A 67 -18.21 -1.38 13.95
C ALA A 67 -19.11 -2.57 14.31
N GLU A 68 -18.74 -3.33 15.34
CA GLU A 68 -19.45 -4.57 15.73
C GLU A 68 -20.90 -4.31 16.19
N ILE A 69 -21.23 -3.07 16.60
CA ILE A 69 -22.60 -2.66 16.92
C ILE A 69 -23.54 -2.64 15.69
N PHE A 70 -22.99 -2.72 14.48
CA PHE A 70 -23.72 -2.76 13.21
C PHE A 70 -23.64 -4.12 12.50
N ARG A 71 -23.38 -5.23 13.23
CA ARG A 71 -23.34 -6.60 12.67
C ARG A 71 -24.57 -7.03 11.82
N GLY A 72 -25.69 -6.29 11.89
CA GLY A 72 -26.88 -6.47 11.04
C GLY A 72 -27.14 -5.36 10.01
N LEU A 73 -26.36 -4.28 9.98
CA LEU A 73 -26.56 -3.08 9.16
C LEU A 73 -25.36 -2.87 8.23
N SER A 74 -25.25 -3.77 7.24
CA SER A 74 -24.49 -3.69 5.98
C SER A 74 -22.99 -3.34 5.93
N GLN A 75 -22.34 -2.79 6.96
CA GLN A 75 -20.88 -2.69 6.98
C GLN A 75 -20.27 -4.04 7.35
N THR A 76 -19.94 -4.80 6.32
CA THR A 76 -19.46 -6.19 6.37
C THR A 76 -18.05 -6.32 5.80
N SER A 77 -17.22 -5.27 5.88
CA SER A 77 -15.88 -5.27 5.29
C SER A 77 -14.84 -4.55 6.15
N ALA A 78 -13.59 -5.02 6.09
CA ALA A 78 -12.43 -4.24 6.51
C ALA A 78 -12.07 -3.23 5.41
N HIS A 79 -11.71 -2.03 5.85
CA HIS A 79 -11.08 -1.01 5.03
C HIS A 79 -9.58 -1.06 5.26
N TYR A 80 -8.81 -0.93 4.18
CA TYR A 80 -7.35 -0.94 4.25
C TYR A 80 -6.76 0.25 3.52
N GLU A 81 -5.78 0.87 4.15
CA GLU A 81 -5.01 1.98 3.60
C GLU A 81 -3.53 1.60 3.66
N PHE A 82 -2.82 1.94 2.59
CA PHE A 82 -1.40 1.68 2.47
C PHE A 82 -0.70 3.01 2.28
N TYR A 83 0.43 3.16 2.96
CA TYR A 83 1.26 4.36 2.93
C TYR A 83 2.71 4.00 2.71
N GLY A 84 3.47 4.94 2.14
CA GLY A 84 4.88 4.79 1.84
C GLY A 84 5.11 4.74 0.34
N GLU A 85 6.16 4.04 -0.07
CA GLU A 85 6.64 4.05 -1.44
C GLU A 85 6.79 2.63 -2.01
N ALA A 86 6.81 2.53 -3.34
CA ALA A 86 7.18 1.33 -4.05
C ALA A 86 8.57 0.84 -3.61
N ALA A 87 8.77 -0.48 -3.61
CA ALA A 87 10.08 -1.03 -3.32
C ALA A 87 11.01 -0.80 -4.51
N ALA A 88 12.24 -0.32 -4.27
CA ALA A 88 13.25 -0.16 -5.30
C ALA A 88 14.41 -1.14 -5.05
N ILE A 89 14.80 -1.84 -6.10
CA ILE A 89 15.92 -2.78 -6.11
C ILE A 89 16.94 -2.26 -7.12
N ASP A 90 18.07 -1.76 -6.60
CA ASP A 90 19.19 -1.32 -7.41
C ASP A 90 19.93 -2.55 -7.95
N LEU A 91 19.92 -2.70 -9.28
CA LEU A 91 20.56 -3.79 -10.01
C LEU A 91 21.92 -3.37 -10.59
N GLY A 92 22.48 -2.24 -10.14
CA GLY A 92 23.72 -1.68 -10.65
C GLY A 92 23.60 -1.29 -12.13
N GLU A 93 24.46 -1.85 -12.97
CA GLU A 93 24.49 -1.55 -14.41
C GLU A 93 23.21 -1.96 -15.16
N HIS A 94 22.38 -2.84 -14.56
CA HIS A 94 21.10 -3.24 -15.14
C HIS A 94 19.94 -2.30 -14.78
N GLY A 95 20.22 -1.20 -14.08
CA GLY A 95 19.25 -0.19 -13.68
C GLY A 95 18.49 -0.58 -12.41
N THR A 96 17.20 -0.25 -12.37
CA THR A 96 16.38 -0.44 -11.16
C THR A 96 15.13 -1.23 -11.47
N LEU A 97 14.82 -2.16 -10.59
CA LEU A 97 13.53 -2.85 -10.56
C LEU A 97 12.67 -2.24 -9.45
N TYR A 98 11.44 -1.85 -9.79
CA TYR A 98 10.48 -1.26 -8.89
C TYR A 98 9.30 -2.19 -8.66
N ALA A 99 8.96 -2.46 -7.40
CA ALA A 99 7.73 -3.16 -7.02
C ALA A 99 6.67 -2.13 -6.60
N LEU A 100 5.68 -1.92 -7.46
CA LEU A 100 4.65 -0.90 -7.27
C LEU A 100 3.72 -1.24 -6.10
N MET A 101 3.05 -0.24 -5.54
CA MET A 101 2.00 -0.41 -4.54
C MET A 101 0.65 -0.81 -5.17
N ARG A 102 0.70 -1.78 -6.10
CA ARG A 102 -0.45 -2.30 -6.86
C ARG A 102 -0.09 -3.65 -7.52
N TYR A 103 -1.08 -4.53 -7.69
CA TYR A 103 -0.94 -5.77 -8.49
C TYR A 103 -1.02 -5.55 -10.00
N PRO A 104 -0.46 -6.44 -10.83
CA PRO A 104 -0.72 -6.42 -12.27
C PRO A 104 -2.22 -6.68 -12.54
N PRO A 105 -2.79 -6.14 -13.64
CA PRO A 105 -4.13 -6.52 -14.06
C PRO A 105 -4.17 -8.01 -14.43
N PRO A 106 -5.34 -8.68 -14.33
CA PRO A 106 -5.49 -10.05 -14.78
C PRO A 106 -5.09 -10.20 -16.26
N ALA A 107 -4.43 -11.31 -16.62
CA ALA A 107 -3.97 -11.53 -17.99
C ALA A 107 -5.12 -11.58 -19.02
N ASP A 108 -6.30 -12.08 -18.62
CA ASP A 108 -7.52 -12.12 -19.44
C ASP A 108 -8.22 -10.76 -19.54
N LYS A 109 -7.89 -9.81 -18.65
CA LYS A 109 -8.49 -8.47 -18.56
C LYS A 109 -7.39 -7.44 -18.29
N PRO A 110 -6.45 -7.25 -19.23
CA PRO A 110 -5.26 -6.40 -19.05
C PRO A 110 -5.61 -4.94 -18.80
N THR A 111 -6.86 -4.57 -19.05
CA THR A 111 -7.35 -3.20 -19.01
C THR A 111 -8.17 -2.94 -17.73
N ALA A 112 -8.46 -3.97 -16.94
CA ALA A 112 -9.18 -3.89 -15.66
C ALA A 112 -8.32 -3.42 -14.47
N PHE A 113 -7.51 -2.37 -14.66
CA PHE A 113 -6.61 -1.81 -13.66
C PHE A 113 -7.29 -1.35 -12.35
N HIS A 114 -8.57 -0.97 -12.42
CA HIS A 114 -9.35 -0.62 -11.22
C HIS A 114 -9.51 -1.80 -10.26
N LEU A 115 -9.54 -3.04 -10.78
CA LEU A 115 -9.62 -4.24 -9.95
C LEU A 115 -8.32 -4.46 -9.15
N ALA A 116 -7.16 -4.19 -9.77
CA ALA A 116 -5.85 -4.34 -9.14
C ALA A 116 -5.66 -3.47 -7.89
N LYS A 117 -6.26 -2.27 -7.85
CA LYS A 117 -6.24 -1.41 -6.66
C LYS A 117 -6.93 -2.07 -5.46
N ARG A 118 -8.05 -2.76 -5.70
CA ARG A 118 -8.81 -3.48 -4.67
C ARG A 118 -8.04 -4.72 -4.18
N TYR A 119 -7.23 -5.34 -5.03
CA TYR A 119 -6.40 -6.47 -4.60
C TYR A 119 -5.23 -6.03 -3.72
N TYR A 120 -4.56 -4.92 -4.02
CA TYR A 120 -3.40 -4.48 -3.23
C TYR A 120 -3.79 -4.11 -1.79
N SER A 121 -5.02 -3.62 -1.59
CA SER A 121 -5.52 -3.33 -0.25
C SER A 121 -5.56 -4.56 0.67
N ALA A 122 -5.49 -5.78 0.13
CA ALA A 122 -5.42 -7.01 0.89
C ALA A 122 -4.03 -7.67 0.85
N PHE A 123 -2.99 -7.01 0.32
CA PHE A 123 -1.67 -7.61 0.09
C PHE A 123 -1.09 -8.30 1.33
N VAL A 124 -0.84 -7.54 2.40
CA VAL A 124 -0.28 -8.07 3.66
C VAL A 124 -1.14 -9.20 4.27
N PRO A 125 -2.47 -9.04 4.48
CA PRO A 125 -3.25 -10.14 5.05
C PRO A 125 -3.29 -11.37 4.14
N THR A 126 -3.33 -11.23 2.81
CA THR A 126 -3.30 -12.36 1.87
C THR A 126 -1.98 -13.12 1.95
N VAL A 127 -0.85 -12.42 1.82
CA VAL A 127 0.49 -13.02 1.86
C VAL A 127 0.76 -13.70 3.20
N CYS A 128 0.35 -13.06 4.31
CA CYS A 128 0.50 -13.62 5.65
C CYS A 128 -0.57 -14.66 6.02
N GLY A 129 -1.37 -15.16 5.06
CA GLY A 129 -2.33 -16.24 5.27
C GLY A 129 -3.51 -15.89 6.18
N LEU A 130 -3.83 -14.61 6.35
CA LEU A 130 -4.96 -14.14 7.13
C LEU A 130 -6.23 -14.09 6.28
N ARG A 131 -7.30 -14.69 6.79
CA ARG A 131 -8.65 -14.62 6.21
C ARG A 131 -9.66 -14.23 7.27
N VAL A 132 -10.71 -13.54 6.85
CA VAL A 132 -11.86 -13.23 7.72
C VAL A 132 -12.51 -14.55 8.09
N GLY A 133 -12.47 -14.90 9.38
CA GLY A 133 -13.04 -16.13 9.90
C GLY A 133 -14.46 -15.94 10.45
N ARG A 134 -15.02 -17.01 11.01
CA ARG A 134 -16.36 -17.02 11.63
C ARG A 134 -16.58 -15.95 12.71
N PHE A 135 -15.50 -15.47 13.32
CA PHE A 135 -15.55 -14.50 14.40
C PHE A 135 -15.60 -13.04 13.92
N GLY A 136 -15.62 -12.81 12.60
CA GLY A 136 -15.84 -11.49 12.01
C GLY A 136 -14.61 -10.61 11.94
N TYR A 137 -14.85 -9.33 11.64
CA TYR A 137 -13.80 -8.36 11.32
C TYR A 137 -13.00 -7.90 12.53
N ALA A 138 -13.59 -7.76 13.73
CA ALA A 138 -12.82 -7.37 14.91
C ALA A 138 -11.69 -8.37 15.23
N VAL A 139 -11.99 -9.66 15.22
CA VAL A 139 -10.98 -10.70 15.43
C VAL A 139 -9.95 -10.72 14.30
N PHE A 140 -10.40 -10.50 13.06
CA PHE A 140 -9.49 -10.41 11.92
C PHE A 140 -8.51 -9.23 12.03
N ILE A 141 -8.98 -8.03 12.40
CA ILE A 141 -8.12 -6.85 12.64
C ILE A 141 -7.17 -7.10 13.81
N TRP A 142 -7.65 -7.72 14.89
CA TRP A 142 -6.79 -8.12 16.00
C TRP A 142 -5.69 -9.09 15.57
N ARG A 143 -5.97 -10.05 14.67
CA ARG A 143 -4.94 -10.94 14.11
C ARG A 143 -3.91 -10.19 13.27
N ILE A 144 -4.31 -9.19 12.48
CA ILE A 144 -3.37 -8.30 11.78
C ILE A 144 -2.47 -7.58 12.79
N ARG A 145 -3.05 -7.06 13.88
CA ARG A 145 -2.30 -6.40 14.97
C ARG A 145 -1.25 -7.31 15.61
N MET A 146 -1.49 -8.62 15.63
CA MET A 146 -0.58 -9.61 16.21
C MET A 146 0.51 -10.09 15.24
N LEU A 147 0.48 -9.71 13.95
CA LEU A 147 1.53 -10.06 13.00
C LEU A 147 2.87 -9.41 13.39
N TRP A 148 3.89 -10.25 13.54
CA TRP A 148 5.26 -9.83 13.80
C TRP A 148 6.30 -10.75 13.15
N ASN A 149 5.91 -11.97 12.79
CA ASN A 149 6.77 -12.88 12.04
C ASN A 149 6.79 -12.49 10.56
N ASP A 150 7.89 -12.83 9.91
CA ASP A 150 8.05 -12.63 8.48
C ASP A 150 7.06 -13.49 7.69
N CYS A 151 6.61 -12.96 6.55
CA CYS A 151 5.76 -13.65 5.60
C CYS A 151 6.49 -13.74 4.26
N GLU A 152 6.75 -14.95 3.78
CA GLU A 152 7.22 -15.18 2.41
C GLU A 152 6.14 -14.72 1.42
N VAL A 153 6.54 -13.96 0.41
CA VAL A 153 5.66 -13.47 -0.65
C VAL A 153 5.77 -14.43 -1.84
N PRO A 154 4.72 -15.23 -2.14
CA PRO A 154 4.70 -16.06 -3.33
C PRO A 154 4.88 -15.20 -4.59
N ILE A 155 5.55 -15.75 -5.60
CA ILE A 155 5.79 -15.04 -6.87
C ILE A 155 4.50 -14.56 -7.55
N ASP A 156 3.40 -15.31 -7.37
CA ASP A 156 2.05 -14.98 -7.87
C ASP A 156 1.36 -13.84 -7.11
N GLU A 157 1.83 -13.56 -5.89
CA GLU A 157 1.33 -12.51 -5.01
C GLU A 157 2.24 -11.29 -5.03
N LEU A 158 3.24 -11.25 -5.92
CA LEU A 158 4.08 -10.07 -6.08
C LEU A 158 3.27 -8.89 -6.60
N PRO A 159 3.53 -7.69 -6.07
CA PRO A 159 3.08 -6.47 -6.71
C PRO A 159 3.66 -6.35 -8.13
N MET A 160 3.05 -5.49 -8.94
CA MET A 160 3.49 -5.24 -10.30
C MET A 160 4.94 -4.76 -10.30
N LEU A 161 5.80 -5.49 -11.00
CA LEU A 161 7.19 -5.11 -11.19
C LEU A 161 7.34 -4.30 -12.47
N VAL A 162 8.07 -3.19 -12.38
CA VAL A 162 8.39 -2.35 -13.53
C VAL A 162 9.85 -1.93 -13.49
N ARG A 163 10.39 -1.58 -14.65
CA ARG A 163 11.67 -0.89 -14.79
C ARG A 163 11.50 0.31 -15.70
N PHE A 164 12.50 1.17 -15.72
CA PHE A 164 12.60 2.27 -16.67
C PHE A 164 13.87 2.08 -17.48
N ALA A 165 13.78 2.16 -18.81
CA ALA A 165 14.99 2.26 -19.62
C ALA A 165 15.70 3.61 -19.36
N ASN A 166 14.95 4.64 -18.98
CA ASN A 166 15.43 5.95 -18.58
C ASN A 166 14.56 6.54 -17.45
N GLU A 167 15.04 6.52 -16.20
CA GLU A 167 14.26 6.90 -14.99
C GLU A 167 13.61 8.29 -15.04
N PRO A 168 14.28 9.34 -15.57
CA PRO A 168 13.66 10.65 -15.85
C PRO A 168 12.47 10.63 -16.82
N GLU A 169 12.37 9.64 -17.70
CA GLU A 169 11.34 9.57 -18.75
C GLU A 169 10.28 8.51 -18.41
N LEU A 170 9.09 8.96 -18.00
CA LEU A 170 7.96 8.08 -17.70
C LEU A 170 7.61 7.15 -18.87
N ASP A 171 7.77 7.63 -20.10
CA ASP A 171 7.45 6.88 -21.32
C ASP A 171 8.35 5.65 -21.53
N SER A 172 9.48 5.58 -20.82
CA SER A 172 10.41 4.45 -20.85
C SER A 172 10.05 3.30 -19.90
N VAL A 173 8.88 3.39 -19.24
CA VAL A 173 8.42 2.39 -18.28
C VAL A 173 8.05 1.09 -18.98
N GLU A 174 8.58 -0.02 -18.45
CA GLU A 174 8.34 -1.37 -18.94
C GLU A 174 7.92 -2.28 -17.80
N GLN A 175 6.92 -3.12 -18.03
CA GLN A 175 6.53 -4.13 -17.06
C GLN A 175 7.53 -5.29 -17.10
N VAL A 176 7.90 -5.78 -15.93
CA VAL A 176 8.77 -6.94 -15.76
C VAL A 176 7.95 -8.10 -15.26
N ASP A 177 8.05 -9.26 -15.92
CA ASP A 177 7.43 -10.50 -15.45
C ASP A 177 8.37 -11.19 -14.46
N PRO A 178 8.02 -11.29 -13.16
CA PRO A 178 8.87 -11.97 -12.18
C PRO A 178 9.10 -13.44 -12.51
N LYS A 179 8.19 -14.11 -13.23
CA LYS A 179 8.34 -15.51 -13.64
C LYS A 179 9.28 -15.68 -14.83
N ASN A 180 9.60 -14.60 -15.53
CA ASN A 180 10.42 -14.60 -16.73
C ASN A 180 11.37 -13.40 -16.78
N LEU A 181 12.15 -13.20 -15.70
CA LEU A 181 13.17 -12.14 -15.64
C LEU A 181 14.20 -12.24 -16.77
N ALA A 182 14.43 -13.46 -17.27
CA ALA A 182 15.35 -13.71 -18.37
C ALA A 182 14.98 -12.97 -19.66
N ALA A 183 13.70 -12.70 -19.90
CA ALA A 183 13.25 -11.92 -21.05
C ALA A 183 13.65 -10.44 -20.98
N THR A 184 13.88 -9.91 -19.77
CA THR A 184 14.21 -8.50 -19.55
C THR A 184 15.70 -8.29 -19.27
N TYR A 185 16.31 -9.15 -18.47
CA TYR A 185 17.67 -8.98 -17.95
C TYR A 185 18.67 -10.01 -18.50
N GLY A 186 18.23 -10.89 -19.40
CA GLY A 186 19.07 -11.91 -20.04
C GLY A 186 19.04 -13.29 -19.35
N PRO A 187 19.58 -14.35 -19.98
CA PRO A 187 19.37 -15.74 -19.59
C PRO A 187 19.81 -16.12 -18.17
N SER A 188 20.71 -15.35 -17.56
CA SER A 188 21.20 -15.56 -16.20
C SER A 188 20.24 -15.06 -15.11
N ALA A 189 19.25 -14.24 -15.47
CA ALA A 189 18.41 -13.54 -14.52
C ALA A 189 17.35 -14.45 -13.86
N LYS A 190 17.29 -14.45 -12.53
CA LYS A 190 16.39 -15.30 -11.74
C LYS A 190 15.77 -14.56 -10.57
N PHE A 191 14.53 -14.88 -10.25
CA PHE A 191 13.89 -14.45 -9.01
C PHE A 191 14.35 -15.37 -7.87
N LEU A 192 14.86 -14.79 -6.78
CA LEU A 192 15.34 -15.57 -5.63
C LEU A 192 14.29 -15.66 -4.52
N GLY A 193 13.49 -14.62 -4.33
CA GLY A 193 12.48 -14.59 -3.28
C GLY A 193 11.99 -13.18 -2.99
N ALA A 194 10.92 -13.11 -2.21
CA ALA A 194 10.41 -11.86 -1.65
C ALA A 194 9.78 -12.14 -0.30
N LYS A 195 9.88 -11.18 0.62
CA LYS A 195 9.32 -11.32 1.97
C LYS A 195 8.81 -9.99 2.51
N ILE A 196 7.88 -10.11 3.45
CA ILE A 196 7.39 -9.03 4.31
C ILE A 196 7.97 -9.26 5.70
N SER A 197 8.75 -8.31 6.19
CA SER A 197 9.26 -8.31 7.57
C SER A 197 8.65 -7.14 8.35
N PHE A 198 8.00 -7.40 9.49
CA PHE A 198 7.38 -6.33 10.27
C PHE A 198 8.43 -5.51 11.02
N THR A 199 8.32 -4.19 10.97
CA THR A 199 9.35 -3.28 11.50
C THR A 199 8.74 -2.07 12.21
N ARG A 200 9.58 -1.32 12.92
CA ARG A 200 9.27 0.00 13.50
C ARG A 200 9.98 1.15 12.79
N GLU A 201 10.79 0.83 11.78
CA GLU A 201 11.48 1.81 10.96
C GLU A 201 10.50 2.84 10.35
N PRO A 202 10.97 4.05 10.04
CA PRO A 202 10.16 5.03 9.31
C PRO A 202 9.83 4.51 7.90
N LEU A 203 8.79 5.09 7.30
CA LEU A 203 8.47 4.85 5.89
C LEU A 203 9.62 5.28 5.00
N SER A 204 9.83 4.58 3.89
CA SER A 204 10.77 4.98 2.85
C SER A 204 10.31 6.28 2.16
N THR A 205 11.26 7.14 1.77
CA THR A 205 11.02 8.50 1.23
C THR A 205 11.97 8.88 0.10
N GLU A 206 12.49 7.90 -0.64
CA GLU A 206 13.59 8.10 -1.60
C GLU A 206 13.12 8.06 -3.06
N ILE A 207 11.93 7.52 -3.35
CA ILE A 207 11.48 7.35 -4.73
C ILE A 207 11.23 8.68 -5.45
N GLU A 208 10.70 9.68 -4.75
CA GLU A 208 10.47 11.00 -5.37
C GLU A 208 11.78 11.66 -5.84
N LYS A 209 12.88 11.42 -5.13
CA LYS A 209 14.21 11.95 -5.50
C LYS A 209 14.76 11.26 -6.75
N ARG A 210 14.34 10.01 -6.99
CA ARG A 210 14.84 9.16 -8.07
C ARG A 210 14.05 9.30 -9.37
N LEU A 211 12.76 9.62 -9.28
CA LEU A 211 11.84 9.73 -10.41
C LEU A 211 11.32 11.16 -10.56
N PRO A 212 12.08 12.09 -11.21
CA PRO A 212 11.74 13.52 -11.27
C PRO A 212 10.38 13.83 -11.90
N TRP A 213 9.91 12.98 -12.82
CA TRP A 213 8.61 13.16 -13.47
C TRP A 213 7.44 13.06 -12.48
N MET A 214 7.62 12.48 -11.29
CA MET A 214 6.58 12.40 -10.27
C MET A 214 6.16 13.79 -9.75
N GLU A 215 7.07 14.75 -9.71
CA GLU A 215 6.76 16.14 -9.35
C GLU A 215 5.81 16.77 -10.37
N ALA A 216 6.07 16.55 -11.66
CA ALA A 216 5.21 17.05 -12.74
C ALA A 216 3.79 16.49 -12.61
N GLN A 217 3.63 15.25 -12.14
CA GLN A 217 2.32 14.62 -11.93
C GLN A 217 1.57 15.11 -10.67
N LYS A 218 2.23 15.74 -9.68
CA LYS A 218 1.55 16.18 -8.43
C LYS A 218 0.36 17.10 -8.69
N ASN A 219 0.41 17.88 -9.78
CA ASN A 219 -0.62 18.85 -10.16
C ASN A 219 -1.45 18.45 -11.39
N THR A 220 -1.19 17.28 -11.97
CA THR A 220 -1.87 16.84 -13.20
C THR A 220 -2.97 15.84 -12.85
N ILE A 221 -4.23 16.25 -13.01
CA ILE A 221 -5.35 15.30 -13.06
C ILE A 221 -5.28 14.63 -14.42
N PHE A 222 -4.64 13.46 -14.47
CA PHE A 222 -4.66 12.59 -15.63
C PHE A 222 -6.08 12.05 -15.84
N VAL A 223 -6.89 12.77 -16.63
CA VAL A 223 -8.05 12.16 -17.30
C VAL A 223 -7.50 11.43 -18.51
N LEU A 224 -6.90 10.26 -18.27
CA LEU A 224 -6.41 9.40 -19.33
C LEU A 224 -7.63 8.92 -20.12
N LYS A 225 -7.67 9.22 -21.43
CA LYS A 225 -8.51 8.47 -22.36
C LYS A 225 -7.93 7.07 -22.46
N TYR A 226 -8.35 6.22 -21.55
CA TYR A 226 -8.05 4.81 -21.54
C TYR A 226 -8.53 4.17 -22.86
N ASP A 227 -7.59 3.67 -23.66
CA ASP A 227 -7.87 2.81 -24.81
C ASP A 227 -7.75 1.33 -24.36
N PRO A 228 -8.88 0.61 -24.20
CA PRO A 228 -8.86 -0.78 -23.76
C PRO A 228 -8.20 -1.74 -24.75
N LYS A 229 -7.84 -1.31 -25.96
CA LYS A 229 -7.21 -2.17 -27.00
C LYS A 229 -5.70 -2.00 -27.11
N LYS A 230 -5.14 -0.90 -26.60
CA LYS A 230 -3.69 -0.60 -26.62
C LYS A 230 -3.26 0.21 -25.40
N PRO A 231 -3.40 -0.33 -24.19
CA PRO A 231 -2.86 0.34 -23.01
C PRO A 231 -1.32 0.39 -23.12
N GLN A 232 -0.73 1.55 -23.47
CA GLN A 232 0.69 1.73 -23.22
C GLN A 232 0.86 1.93 -21.71
N LEU A 233 1.86 1.28 -21.10
CA LEU A 233 2.03 1.28 -19.65
C LEU A 233 2.13 2.71 -19.08
N LYS A 234 2.81 3.62 -19.78
CA LYS A 234 2.90 5.05 -19.46
C LYS A 234 1.55 5.76 -19.30
N ASP A 235 0.56 5.37 -20.09
CA ASP A 235 -0.78 5.98 -20.09
C ASP A 235 -1.62 5.51 -18.90
N ILE A 236 -1.08 4.64 -18.05
CA ILE A 236 -1.77 4.08 -16.89
C ILE A 236 -0.94 4.26 -15.62
N VAL A 237 0.38 4.29 -15.75
CA VAL A 237 1.29 4.56 -14.63
C VAL A 237 0.95 5.90 -14.01
N ASN A 238 0.67 5.85 -12.72
CA ASN A 238 0.25 6.99 -11.93
C ASN A 238 1.16 7.11 -10.72
N ARG A 239 1.51 8.35 -10.34
CA ARG A 239 2.24 8.64 -9.10
C ARG A 239 1.74 7.83 -7.90
N THR A 240 0.42 7.63 -7.78
CA THR A 240 -0.20 6.86 -6.68
C THR A 240 0.16 5.37 -6.63
N TYR A 241 0.80 4.83 -7.66
CA TYR A 241 1.31 3.45 -7.67
C TYR A 241 2.73 3.38 -7.10
N PHE A 242 3.42 4.50 -7.06
CA PHE A 242 4.77 4.63 -6.51
C PHE A 242 4.79 5.18 -5.10
N ILE A 243 3.79 5.99 -4.73
CA ILE A 243 3.69 6.61 -3.41
C ILE A 243 2.23 6.78 -2.99
N ARG A 244 1.93 6.58 -1.71
CA ARG A 244 0.61 6.85 -1.13
C ARG A 244 0.70 7.43 0.28
#